data_AF-A0A4V2AYY3-F1
#
_entry.id   AF-A0A4V2AYY3-F1
#
_cell.length_a   1.000
_cell.length_b   1.000
_cell.length_c   1.000
_cell.angle_alpha   90.00
_cell.angle_beta   90.00
_cell.angle_gamma   90.00
#
_symmetry.space_group_name_H-M   'P 1'
#
loop_
_entity.id
_entity.type
_entity.pdbx_description
1 polymer ?
#
loop_
_entity_poly.entity_id
_entity_poly.type
_entity_poly.pdbx_seq_one_letter_code
_entity_poly.pdbx_strand_id
1 'polypeptide(L)'
;MKYFLTLALFGAISTGCNSGNEQNKTAQTASFQNETAAAAAGPAWRGTISNGMKGDVISFDVKGNQLQNLTFEGYWRCSGRLDQATLGPEESLPIKNGVVDGVITEPKSGFRFAVKATIKGNKAEGWIRFSNVAAGCDTYQLNWTAAKK
;
A
#
# COMPACT_ATOMS: atom_id res chain seq x y z
N MET A 1 -10.91 38.85 -41.15
CA MET A 1 -12.25 38.66 -41.75
C MET A 1 -12.98 37.57 -40.99
N LYS A 2 -14.20 37.88 -40.56
CA LYS A 2 -15.40 37.02 -40.43
C LYS A 2 -15.38 35.79 -39.49
N TYR A 3 -16.18 35.98 -38.44
CA TYR A 3 -16.86 35.10 -37.49
C TYR A 3 -17.44 33.77 -38.01
N PHE A 4 -17.49 32.78 -37.10
CA PHE A 4 -18.59 31.82 -36.83
C PHE A 4 -18.35 31.32 -35.37
N LEU A 5 -19.16 31.55 -34.31
CA LEU A 5 -20.60 31.34 -34.05
C LEU A 5 -21.05 29.97 -34.63
N THR A 6 -21.62 28.98 -33.95
CA THR A 6 -22.33 28.77 -32.67
C THR A 6 -22.42 27.22 -32.56
N LEU A 7 -22.71 26.52 -31.46
CA LEU A 7 -24.02 26.34 -30.85
C LEU A 7 -23.88 25.18 -29.83
N ALA A 8 -24.38 25.37 -28.61
CA ALA A 8 -24.51 24.33 -27.59
C ALA A 8 -25.73 23.44 -27.87
N LEU A 9 -25.68 22.16 -27.50
CA LEU A 9 -26.87 21.34 -27.32
C LEU A 9 -26.85 20.67 -25.94
N PHE A 10 -27.74 21.16 -25.07
CA PHE A 10 -28.21 20.48 -23.89
C PHE A 10 -29.22 19.39 -24.31
N GLY A 11 -29.06 18.18 -23.79
CA GLY A 11 -30.04 17.10 -23.88
C GLY A 11 -30.22 16.48 -22.50
N ALA A 12 -31.40 16.69 -21.91
CA ALA A 12 -31.81 16.13 -20.63
C ALA A 12 -32.88 15.03 -20.83
N ILE A 13 -33.14 14.34 -19.73
CA ILE A 13 -34.34 13.55 -19.37
C ILE A 13 -34.44 12.12 -19.95
N SER A 14 -34.33 11.13 -19.05
CA SER A 14 -35.42 10.16 -18.87
C SER A 14 -35.39 9.56 -17.47
N THR A 15 -36.40 9.92 -16.68
CA THR A 15 -36.87 9.20 -15.50
C THR A 15 -37.67 7.98 -15.97
N GLY A 16 -37.28 6.79 -15.53
CA GLY A 16 -38.04 5.56 -15.71
C GLY A 16 -38.16 4.82 -14.37
N CYS A 17 -39.28 5.03 -13.67
CA CYS A 17 -39.75 4.11 -12.64
C CYS A 17 -40.54 3.00 -13.33
N ASN A 18 -40.17 1.73 -13.10
CA ASN A 18 -41.07 0.61 -13.39
C ASN A 18 -41.13 -0.31 -12.16
N SER A 19 -42.34 -0.43 -11.61
CA SER A 19 -42.69 -1.38 -10.56
C SER A 19 -43.05 -2.71 -11.20
N GLY A 20 -42.38 -3.79 -10.79
CA GLY A 20 -42.71 -5.16 -11.16
C GLY A 20 -42.27 -6.09 -10.03
N ASN A 21 -43.25 -6.67 -9.35
CA ASN A 21 -43.13 -7.52 -8.18
C ASN A 21 -42.96 -9.00 -8.59
N GLU A 22 -42.42 -9.78 -7.65
CA GLU A 22 -42.59 -11.24 -7.47
C GLU A 22 -41.57 -12.25 -8.02
N GLN A 23 -40.85 -12.81 -7.04
CA GLN A 23 -40.68 -14.25 -6.73
C GLN A 23 -39.48 -15.03 -7.29
N ASN A 24 -38.47 -15.14 -6.41
CA ASN A 24 -38.10 -16.39 -5.72
C ASN A 24 -37.40 -17.50 -6.54
N LYS A 25 -36.06 -17.58 -6.49
CA LYS A 25 -35.34 -18.84 -6.19
C LYS A 25 -33.83 -18.68 -6.00
N THR A 26 -33.36 -19.29 -4.92
CA THR A 26 -32.00 -19.79 -4.69
C THR A 26 -30.92 -18.75 -4.41
N ALA A 27 -30.81 -18.40 -3.12
CA ALA A 27 -29.56 -18.01 -2.51
C ALA A 27 -28.51 -19.10 -2.76
N GLN A 28 -27.51 -18.79 -3.58
CA GLN A 28 -26.22 -19.49 -3.56
C GLN A 28 -25.19 -18.53 -3.01
N THR A 29 -25.17 -18.53 -1.68
CA THR A 29 -24.00 -18.24 -0.86
C THR A 29 -22.85 -19.12 -1.36
N ALA A 30 -22.01 -18.58 -2.23
CA ALA A 30 -20.67 -19.12 -2.44
C ALA A 30 -19.76 -18.48 -1.39
N SER A 31 -19.82 -19.03 -0.18
CA SER A 31 -18.81 -18.84 0.84
C SER A 31 -17.50 -19.44 0.36
N PHE A 32 -16.56 -18.60 -0.05
CA PHE A 32 -15.15 -18.98 -0.03
C PHE A 32 -14.66 -18.86 1.42
N GLN A 33 -14.90 -19.94 2.18
CA GLN A 33 -14.13 -20.27 3.36
C GLN A 33 -13.15 -21.37 2.97
N ASN A 34 -11.87 -21.01 2.82
CA ASN A 34 -10.71 -21.83 3.13
C ASN A 34 -9.48 -20.92 2.91
N GLU A 35 -8.45 -20.84 3.73
CA GLU A 35 -7.95 -21.57 4.89
C GLU A 35 -6.79 -20.65 5.34
N THR A 36 -6.62 -20.19 6.57
CA THR A 36 -5.87 -20.88 7.64
C THR A 36 -5.46 -19.77 8.62
N ALA A 37 -5.52 -20.05 9.92
CA ALA A 37 -5.23 -19.15 11.02
C ALA A 37 -3.98 -18.25 10.85
N ALA A 38 -4.14 -16.93 10.96
CA ALA A 38 -3.10 -16.08 11.49
C ALA A 38 -3.28 -16.01 13.02
N ALA A 39 -2.77 -17.03 13.70
CA ALA A 39 -2.48 -16.98 15.13
C ALA A 39 -1.80 -15.65 15.48
N ALA A 40 -2.29 -15.02 16.56
CA ALA A 40 -1.82 -13.80 17.19
C ALA A 40 -0.84 -12.97 16.33
N ALA A 41 -1.38 -12.04 15.54
CA ALA A 41 -0.55 -11.03 14.92
C ALA A 41 0.33 -10.41 16.02
N GLY A 42 1.66 -10.51 15.85
CA GLY A 42 2.59 -9.77 16.68
C GLY A 42 2.18 -8.29 16.71
N PRO A 43 2.60 -7.55 17.73
CA PRO A 43 2.13 -6.21 17.94
C PRO A 43 2.42 -5.34 16.72
N ALA A 44 1.40 -4.68 16.20
CA ALA A 44 1.50 -3.85 15.01
C ALA A 44 2.38 -2.63 15.30
N TRP A 45 3.38 -2.40 14.47
CA TRP A 45 4.25 -1.23 14.54
C TRP A 45 3.72 -0.15 13.60
N ARG A 46 3.81 1.11 14.03
CA ARG A 46 3.51 2.25 13.17
C ARG A 46 4.51 3.37 13.39
N GLY A 47 4.94 3.97 12.29
CA GLY A 47 5.92 5.03 12.27
C GLY A 47 5.61 6.12 11.27
N THR A 48 6.41 7.17 11.36
CA THR A 48 6.35 8.34 10.48
C THR A 48 7.64 8.43 9.69
N ILE A 49 7.53 8.80 8.42
CA ILE A 49 8.69 9.12 7.59
C ILE A 49 9.16 10.56 7.90
N SER A 50 10.47 10.76 8.10
CA SER A 50 11.02 12.06 8.52
C SER A 50 11.53 12.93 7.37
N ASN A 51 11.90 12.33 6.24
CA ASN A 51 12.41 13.02 5.04
C ASN A 51 11.57 12.78 3.78
N GLY A 52 10.34 12.29 3.96
CA GLY A 52 9.33 12.12 2.92
C GLY A 52 8.35 13.29 2.89
N MET A 53 7.19 13.07 2.28
CA MET A 53 6.10 14.04 2.31
C MET A 53 5.39 14.00 3.67
N LYS A 54 4.81 15.14 4.07
CA LYS A 54 4.07 15.21 5.34
C LYS A 54 2.88 14.25 5.30
N GLY A 55 2.81 13.38 6.29
CA GLY A 55 1.75 12.38 6.42
C GLY A 55 2.13 10.99 5.93
N ASP A 56 3.31 10.83 5.31
CA ASP A 56 3.84 9.52 4.95
C ASP A 56 4.10 8.67 6.20
N VAL A 57 3.62 7.43 6.16
CA VAL A 57 3.71 6.48 7.27
C VAL A 57 4.25 5.14 6.83
N ILE A 58 4.80 4.43 7.80
CA ILE A 58 5.25 3.05 7.69
C ILE A 58 4.55 2.20 8.76
N SER A 59 4.16 1.00 8.40
CA SER A 59 3.66 -0.01 9.34
C SER A 59 4.22 -1.39 9.02
N PHE A 60 4.35 -2.23 10.03
CA PHE A 60 4.82 -3.60 9.89
C PHE A 60 4.45 -4.42 11.13
N ASP A 61 4.53 -5.74 11.01
CA ASP A 61 4.41 -6.66 12.15
C ASP A 61 5.77 -7.31 12.44
N VAL A 62 5.99 -7.64 13.70
CA VAL A 62 7.12 -8.47 14.13
C VAL A 62 6.58 -9.77 14.70
N LYS A 63 6.84 -10.89 14.01
CA LYS A 63 6.47 -12.24 14.46
C LYS A 63 7.73 -13.09 14.61
N GLY A 64 8.10 -13.41 15.85
CA GLY A 64 9.35 -14.10 16.14
C GLY A 64 10.56 -13.27 15.66
N ASN A 65 11.34 -13.85 14.76
CA ASN A 65 12.50 -13.19 14.13
C ASN A 65 12.20 -12.70 12.70
N GLN A 66 10.94 -12.41 12.37
CA GLN A 66 10.53 -11.93 11.06
C GLN A 66 9.86 -10.55 11.17
N LEU A 67 10.23 -9.65 10.27
CA LEU A 67 9.50 -8.44 9.94
C LEU A 67 8.63 -8.76 8.73
N GLN A 68 7.32 -8.57 8.84
CA GLN A 68 6.35 -8.91 7.80
C GLN A 68 5.28 -7.82 7.66
N ASN A 69 4.44 -7.93 6.64
CA ASN A 69 3.34 -6.98 6.37
C ASN A 69 3.85 -5.52 6.32
N LEU A 70 5.06 -5.34 5.82
CA LEU A 70 5.70 -4.04 5.72
C LEU A 70 4.93 -3.20 4.69
N THR A 71 4.40 -2.07 5.14
CA THR A 71 3.57 -1.19 4.33
C THR A 71 4.07 0.24 4.48
N PHE A 72 4.27 0.91 3.35
CA PHE A 72 4.39 2.34 3.23
C PHE A 72 3.10 2.89 2.65
N GLU A 73 2.54 3.90 3.31
CA GLU A 73 1.41 4.68 2.81
C GLU A 73 1.88 6.12 2.72
N GLY A 74 1.96 6.65 1.50
CA GLY A 74 2.52 7.96 1.29
C GLY A 74 2.68 8.33 -0.17
N TYR A 75 3.45 9.38 -0.41
CA TYR A 75 3.71 9.88 -1.76
C TYR A 75 5.06 9.39 -2.29
N TRP A 76 5.09 9.05 -3.57
CA TRP A 76 6.31 8.61 -4.25
C TRP A 76 6.38 9.14 -5.68
N ARG A 77 7.60 9.22 -6.23
CA ARG A 77 7.79 9.73 -7.58
C ARG A 77 7.80 8.57 -8.58
N CYS A 78 6.90 8.64 -9.55
CA CYS A 78 6.77 7.69 -10.64
C CYS A 78 6.71 8.41 -11.98
N SER A 79 7.66 8.13 -12.87
CA SER A 79 7.68 8.71 -14.22
C SER A 79 7.54 10.24 -14.21
N GLY A 80 8.23 10.90 -13.28
CA GLY A 80 8.23 12.37 -13.11
C GLY A 80 7.00 12.95 -12.41
N ARG A 81 6.02 12.12 -12.05
CA ARG A 81 4.82 12.52 -11.30
C ARG A 81 4.95 12.14 -9.83
N LEU A 82 4.22 12.84 -8.98
CA LEU A 82 4.09 12.50 -7.56
C LEU A 82 2.73 11.84 -7.38
N ASP A 83 2.73 10.56 -7.03
CA ASP A 83 1.51 9.77 -6.84
C ASP A 83 1.39 9.36 -5.37
N GLN A 84 0.16 9.15 -4.89
CA GLN A 84 -0.08 8.54 -3.60
C GLN A 84 -0.19 7.02 -3.78
N ALA A 85 0.44 6.24 -2.90
CA ALA A 85 0.42 4.80 -2.98
C ALA A 85 0.48 4.12 -1.61
N THR A 86 0.00 2.88 -1.60
CA THR A 86 0.21 1.93 -0.52
C THR A 86 1.06 0.79 -1.08
N LEU A 87 2.30 0.66 -0.60
CA LEU A 87 3.31 -0.23 -1.14
C LEU A 87 3.94 -1.08 -0.06
N GLY A 88 4.30 -2.32 -0.37
CA GLY A 88 4.91 -3.25 0.56
C GLY A 88 5.34 -4.53 -0.14
N PRO A 89 6.39 -5.22 0.33
CA PRO A 89 6.73 -6.52 -0.19
C PRO A 89 5.73 -7.58 0.28
N GLU A 90 5.47 -8.58 -0.56
CA GLU A 90 4.74 -9.79 -0.17
C GLU A 90 5.54 -10.67 0.81
N GLU A 91 6.87 -10.65 0.71
CA GLU A 91 7.78 -11.47 1.51
C GLU A 91 8.17 -10.84 2.86
N SER A 92 8.61 -11.69 3.80
CA SER A 92 9.14 -11.25 5.10
C SER A 92 10.66 -11.05 5.09
N LEU A 93 11.14 -10.21 6.01
CA LEU A 93 12.56 -9.95 6.21
C LEU A 93 13.03 -10.54 7.55
N PRO A 94 14.17 -11.25 7.58
CA PRO A 94 14.71 -11.78 8.82
C PRO A 94 15.24 -10.66 9.72
N ILE A 95 14.98 -10.80 11.01
CA ILE A 95 15.51 -9.96 12.10
C ILE A 95 16.64 -10.74 12.78
N LYS A 96 17.86 -10.19 12.76
CA LYS A 96 19.04 -10.77 13.41
C LYS A 96 19.56 -9.80 14.46
N ASN A 97 19.56 -10.20 15.73
CA ASN A 97 20.01 -9.36 16.86
C ASN A 97 19.30 -7.98 16.90
N GLY A 98 17.99 -7.97 16.61
CA GLY A 98 17.20 -6.72 16.55
C GLY A 98 17.47 -5.87 15.31
N VAL A 99 18.25 -6.34 14.34
CA VAL A 99 18.55 -5.62 13.10
C VAL A 99 17.90 -6.32 11.91
N VAL A 100 17.33 -5.51 11.02
CA VAL A 100 16.91 -5.91 9.68
C VAL A 100 17.87 -5.25 8.70
N ASP A 101 18.44 -6.03 7.80
CA ASP A 101 19.21 -5.55 6.64
C ASP A 101 18.90 -6.48 5.49
N GLY A 102 18.03 -6.03 4.58
CA GLY A 102 17.45 -6.91 3.59
C GLY A 102 16.95 -6.21 2.35
N VAL A 103 16.89 -6.99 1.28
CA VAL A 103 16.37 -6.57 -0.02
C VAL A 103 15.44 -7.66 -0.53
N ILE A 104 14.20 -7.29 -0.88
CA ILE A 104 13.23 -8.14 -1.57
C ILE A 104 13.09 -7.60 -3.00
N THR A 105 13.13 -8.50 -3.98
CA THR A 105 12.89 -8.16 -5.40
C THR A 105 11.76 -9.04 -5.91
N GLU A 106 10.65 -8.42 -6.27
CA GLU A 106 9.46 -9.11 -6.74
C GLU A 106 9.50 -9.25 -8.26
N PRO A 107 9.67 -10.46 -8.81
CA PRO A 107 9.89 -10.65 -10.25
C PRO A 107 8.65 -10.30 -11.10
N LYS A 108 7.45 -10.48 -10.54
CA LYS A 108 6.18 -10.24 -11.28
C LYS A 108 5.87 -8.75 -11.43
N SER A 109 6.09 -7.98 -10.36
CA SER A 109 5.76 -6.56 -10.30
C SER A 109 6.93 -5.67 -10.73
N GLY A 110 8.17 -6.19 -10.67
CA GLY A 110 9.39 -5.43 -10.91
C GLY A 110 9.77 -4.52 -9.73
N PHE A 111 9.10 -4.66 -8.59
CA PHE A 111 9.42 -3.90 -7.38
C PHE A 111 10.68 -4.44 -6.70
N ARG A 112 11.44 -3.50 -6.14
CA ARG A 112 12.56 -3.76 -5.24
C ARG A 112 12.39 -2.95 -3.97
N PHE A 113 12.41 -3.65 -2.85
CA PHE A 113 12.26 -3.14 -1.49
C PHE A 113 13.59 -3.32 -0.76
N ALA A 114 14.24 -2.23 -0.37
CA ALA A 114 15.43 -2.27 0.47
C ALA A 114 15.12 -1.68 1.84
N VAL A 115 15.46 -2.40 2.90
CA VAL A 115 15.13 -2.02 4.28
C VAL A 115 16.36 -2.20 5.15
N LYS A 116 16.68 -1.17 5.94
CA LYS A 116 17.53 -1.33 7.11
C LYS A 116 16.82 -0.78 8.32
N ALA A 117 16.75 -1.56 9.39
CA ALA A 117 16.06 -1.18 10.60
C ALA A 117 16.76 -1.70 11.85
N THR A 118 16.64 -0.96 12.94
CA THR A 118 16.96 -1.41 14.29
C THR A 118 15.66 -1.44 15.10
N ILE A 119 15.38 -2.54 15.77
CA ILE A 119 14.21 -2.78 16.61
C ILE A 119 14.71 -3.04 18.04
N LYS A 120 14.37 -2.15 18.97
CA LYS A 120 14.80 -2.22 20.37
C LYS A 120 13.63 -1.91 21.32
N GLY A 121 13.18 -2.93 22.03
CA GLY A 121 12.03 -2.81 22.95
C GLY A 121 10.75 -2.45 22.18
N ASN A 122 10.16 -1.30 22.52
CA ASN A 122 8.94 -0.79 21.87
C ASN A 122 9.22 0.31 20.83
N LYS A 123 10.49 0.47 20.43
CA LYS A 123 10.93 1.46 19.43
C LYS A 123 11.65 0.78 18.27
N ALA A 124 11.44 1.32 17.08
CA ALA A 124 12.15 0.91 15.87
C ALA A 124 12.48 2.14 15.04
N GLU A 125 13.59 2.09 14.32
CA GLU A 125 14.01 3.16 13.43
C GLU A 125 14.83 2.59 12.29
N GLY A 126 14.92 3.32 11.19
CA GLY A 126 15.66 2.84 10.05
C GLY A 126 15.42 3.66 8.81
N TRP A 127 15.66 3.02 7.68
CA TRP A 127 15.32 3.54 6.37
C TRP A 127 14.74 2.47 5.47
N ILE A 128 13.97 2.92 4.49
CA ILE A 128 13.37 2.10 3.46
C ILE A 128 13.53 2.75 2.09
N ARG A 129 13.66 1.95 1.04
CA ARG A 129 13.59 2.42 -0.35
C ARG A 129 12.76 1.45 -1.16
N PHE A 130 11.79 2.00 -1.86
CA PHE A 130 10.94 1.32 -2.82
C PHE A 130 11.34 1.79 -4.20
N SER A 131 11.53 0.87 -5.13
CA SER A 131 11.88 1.21 -6.50
C SER A 131 11.24 0.26 -7.49
N ASN A 132 10.82 0.78 -8.64
CA ASN A 132 10.46 0.03 -9.82
C ASN A 132 11.11 0.75 -11.01
N VAL A 133 12.32 0.30 -11.36
CA VAL A 133 13.18 0.99 -12.35
C VAL A 133 12.55 0.97 -13.74
N ALA A 134 11.89 -0.14 -14.12
CA ALA A 134 11.22 -0.26 -15.40
C ALA A 134 10.07 0.76 -15.55
N ALA A 135 9.39 1.09 -14.45
CA ALA A 135 8.33 2.11 -14.40
C ALA A 135 8.86 3.54 -14.10
N GLY A 136 10.17 3.72 -13.95
CA GLY A 136 10.76 5.00 -13.55
C GLY A 136 10.27 5.49 -12.18
N CYS A 137 10.02 4.57 -11.25
CA CYS A 137 9.50 4.85 -9.92
C CYS A 137 10.55 4.65 -8.82
N ASP A 138 10.64 5.60 -7.89
CA ASP A 138 11.56 5.55 -6.74
C ASP A 138 11.08 6.45 -5.59
N THR A 139 11.14 5.95 -4.36
CA THR A 139 10.91 6.77 -3.16
C THR A 139 12.15 7.51 -2.67
N TYR A 140 13.33 7.19 -3.23
CA TYR A 140 14.62 7.40 -2.58
C TYR A 140 14.68 6.68 -1.22
N GLN A 141 15.75 6.94 -0.47
CA GLN A 141 15.88 6.44 0.90
C GLN A 141 15.02 7.30 1.85
N LEU A 142 13.97 6.70 2.39
CA LEU A 142 13.07 7.27 3.37
C LEU A 142 13.47 6.82 4.78
N ASN A 143 13.87 7.75 5.62
CA ASN A 143 14.18 7.52 7.03
C ASN A 143 12.90 7.56 7.85
N TRP A 144 12.81 6.71 8.87
CA TRP A 144 11.60 6.58 9.67
C TRP A 144 11.88 6.17 11.10
N THR A 145 10.91 6.48 11.96
CA THR A 145 10.84 6.02 13.35
C THR A 145 9.45 5.45 13.62
N ALA A 146 9.37 4.31 14.30
CA ALA A 146 8.14 3.62 14.63
C ALA A 146 8.08 3.25 16.12
N ALA A 147 6.86 3.18 16.63
CA ALA A 147 6.56 2.66 17.95
C ALA A 147 5.64 1.45 17.83
N LYS A 148 5.79 0.54 18.79
CA LYS A 148 4.88 -0.59 18.97
C LYS A 148 3.54 -0.06 19.49
N LYS A 149 2.44 -0.39 18.81
CA LYS A 149 1.09 -0.08 19.28
C LYS A 149 0.67 -0.94 20.46
#